data_AF-A0A830F4N9-F1
#
_entry.id   AF-A0A830F4N9-F1
#
_cell.length_a   1.000
_cell.length_b   1.000
_cell.length_c   1.000
_cell.angle_alpha   90.00
_cell.angle_beta   90.00
_cell.angle_gamma   90.00
#
_symmetry.space_group_name_H-M   'P 1'
#
loop_
_entity.id
_entity.type
_entity.pdbx_description
1 polymer ?
#
loop_
_entity_poly.entity_id
_entity_poly.type
_entity_poly.pdbx_seq_one_letter_code
_entity_poly.pdbx_strand_id
1 'polypeptide(L)'
;MTAGETLIFERGDVVYGDDPFKGEEDARPWLVLSNHDGRPFHGEQYIAVTLTTKSWMDGLIKIPEGSWRRGGTPDDSRIVP
;
A
#
# COMPACT_ATOMS: atom_id res chain seq x y z
N MET A 1 -10.50 24.00 2.10
CA MET A 1 -10.25 22.56 2.32
C MET A 1 -11.60 21.89 2.33
N THR A 2 -12.09 21.45 1.17
CA THR A 2 -13.31 20.64 1.10
C THR A 2 -13.01 19.34 1.84
N ALA A 3 -13.83 18.99 2.82
CA ALA A 3 -13.80 17.65 3.41
C ALA A 3 -14.05 16.67 2.26
N GLY A 4 -12.96 16.15 1.69
CA GLY A 4 -13.02 15.17 0.63
C GLY A 4 -13.72 13.94 1.19
N GLU A 5 -14.55 13.30 0.38
CA GLU A 5 -15.04 11.96 0.69
C GLU A 5 -13.87 11.13 1.20
N THR A 6 -14.01 10.52 2.38
CA THR A 6 -13.03 9.57 2.88
C THR A 6 -12.97 8.43 1.86
N LEU A 7 -11.94 8.43 1.03
CA LEU A 7 -11.73 7.36 0.07
C LEU A 7 -11.50 6.08 0.86
N ILE A 8 -12.43 5.14 0.71
CA ILE A 8 -12.26 3.78 1.22
C ILE A 8 -11.30 3.09 0.26
N PHE A 9 -10.16 2.63 0.77
CA PHE A 9 -9.17 1.94 -0.03
C PHE A 9 -9.54 0.47 -0.18
N GLU A 10 -9.45 -0.04 -1.40
CA GLU A 10 -9.80 -1.41 -1.71
C GLU A 10 -8.59 -2.35 -1.63
N ARG A 11 -8.85 -3.65 -1.48
CA ARG A 11 -7.78 -4.64 -1.57
C ARG A 11 -7.08 -4.53 -2.92
N GLY A 12 -5.77 -4.34 -2.91
CA GLY A 12 -4.96 -4.13 -4.11
C GLY A 12 -4.62 -2.68 -4.39
N ASP A 13 -5.25 -1.73 -3.70
CA ASP A 13 -4.82 -0.34 -3.76
C ASP A 13 -3.45 -0.18 -3.11
N VAL A 14 -2.64 0.70 -3.70
CA VAL A 14 -1.35 1.10 -3.13
C VAL A 14 -1.44 2.56 -2.77
N VAL A 15 -1.22 2.85 -1.49
CA VAL A 15 -1.33 4.20 -0.92
C VAL A 15 0.03 4.65 -0.40
N TYR A 16 0.30 5.95 -0.51
CA TYR A 16 1.48 6.55 0.12
C TYR A 16 1.08 7.01 1.51
N GLY A 17 1.82 6.57 2.53
CA GLY A 17 1.51 6.90 3.91
C GLY A 17 2.74 6.78 4.81
N ASP A 18 2.61 7.35 6.00
CA ASP A 18 3.71 7.47 6.95
C ASP A 18 4.28 6.11 7.34
N ASP A 19 5.57 6.10 7.68
CA ASP A 19 6.19 4.94 8.29
C ASP A 19 5.83 4.93 9.79
N PRO A 20 5.13 3.90 10.31
CA PRO A 20 4.69 3.89 11.71
C PRO A 20 5.86 3.85 12.71
N PHE A 21 7.09 3.54 12.25
CA PHE A 21 8.28 3.49 13.09
C PHE A 21 9.15 4.74 12.97
N LYS A 22 9.10 5.44 11.84
CA LYS A 22 10.00 6.56 11.53
C LYS A 22 9.31 7.89 11.25
N GLY A 23 7.98 7.91 11.14
CA GLY A 23 7.17 9.10 10.92
C GLY A 23 7.06 9.50 9.44
N GLU A 24 6.56 10.71 9.22
CA GLU A 24 6.21 11.26 7.90
C GLU A 24 7.41 11.42 6.96
N GLU A 25 8.61 11.69 7.50
CA GLU A 25 9.84 11.88 6.70
C GLU A 25 10.28 10.60 5.96
N ASP A 26 9.79 9.44 6.40
CA ASP A 26 10.11 8.13 5.84
C ASP A 26 8.87 7.44 5.22
N ALA A 27 7.85 8.24 4.87
CA ALA A 27 6.64 7.77 4.21
C ALA A 27 6.97 6.89 2.99
N ARG A 28 6.16 5.86 2.78
CA ARG A 28 6.41 4.83 1.77
C ARG A 28 5.10 4.27 1.19
N PRO A 29 5.17 3.58 0.04
CA PRO A 29 4.02 2.87 -0.51
C PRO A 29 3.62 1.66 0.34
N TRP A 30 2.30 1.50 0.54
CA TRP A 30 1.65 0.43 1.27
C TRP A 30 0.57 -0.24 0.42
N LEU A 31 0.65 -1.55 0.25
CA LEU A 31 -0.36 -2.36 -0.42
C LEU A 31 -1.45 -2.77 0.57
N VAL A 32 -2.69 -2.35 0.31
CA VAL A 32 -3.85 -2.70 1.11
C VAL A 32 -4.23 -4.17 0.89
N LEU A 33 -4.24 -4.96 1.96
CA LEU A 33 -4.63 -6.37 1.96
C LEU A 33 -6.07 -6.58 2.43
N SER A 34 -6.58 -5.69 3.27
CA SER A 34 -7.92 -5.80 3.85
C SER A 34 -8.83 -4.66 3.39
N ASN A 35 -9.86 -5.00 2.63
CA ASN A 35 -11.08 -4.21 2.59
C ASN A 35 -12.26 -5.14 2.26
N HIS A 36 -13.13 -5.42 3.24
CA HIS A 36 -14.41 -6.08 2.98
C HIS A 36 -15.41 -5.77 4.09
N ASP A 37 -16.67 -5.65 3.69
CA ASP A 37 -17.79 -5.44 4.59
C ASP A 37 -17.86 -6.53 5.68
N GLY A 38 -18.19 -6.11 6.90
CA GLY A 38 -18.35 -7.00 8.06
C GLY A 38 -17.08 -7.21 8.90
N ARG A 39 -15.96 -6.55 8.58
CA ARG A 39 -14.78 -6.50 9.48
C ARG A 39 -14.80 -5.26 10.39
N PRO A 40 -14.26 -5.36 11.61
CA PRO A 40 -14.02 -4.18 12.45
C PRO A 40 -13.22 -3.11 11.70
N PHE A 41 -13.59 -1.84 11.87
CA PHE A 41 -12.87 -0.67 11.34
C PHE A 41 -12.77 -0.59 9.80
N HIS A 42 -13.66 -1.25 9.06
CA HIS A 42 -13.75 -1.09 7.61
C HIS A 42 -13.86 0.40 7.22
N GLY A 43 -13.01 0.84 6.27
CA GLY A 43 -12.92 2.24 5.88
C GLY A 43 -12.02 3.11 6.76
N GLU A 44 -11.70 2.65 7.99
CA GLU A 44 -10.92 3.42 8.97
C GLU A 44 -9.51 2.84 9.21
N GLN A 45 -9.37 1.52 9.25
CA GLN A 45 -8.10 0.84 9.48
C GLN A 45 -7.88 -0.27 8.45
N TYR A 46 -6.64 -0.43 8.04
CA TYR A 46 -6.24 -1.34 6.97
C TYR A 46 -5.06 -2.19 7.41
N ILE A 47 -5.10 -3.48 7.12
CA ILE A 47 -3.93 -4.33 7.07
C ILE A 47 -3.25 -4.05 5.74
N ALA A 48 -2.00 -3.63 5.80
CA ALA A 48 -1.19 -3.35 4.64
C ALA A 48 0.22 -3.89 4.80
N VAL A 49 0.89 -4.10 3.67
CA VAL A 49 2.29 -4.50 3.60
C VAL A 49 3.07 -3.52 2.75
N THR A 50 4.36 -3.38 3.02
CA THR A 50 5.18 -2.38 2.36
C THR A 50 5.70 -2.85 0.99
N LEU A 51 5.94 -1.88 0.11
CA LEU A 51 6.71 -2.08 -1.12
C LEU A 51 8.17 -1.67 -0.91
N THR A 52 9.07 -2.35 -1.61
CA THR A 52 10.50 -2.04 -1.61
C THR A 52 11.11 -2.16 -2.99
N THR A 53 12.07 -1.29 -3.30
CA THR A 53 12.91 -1.39 -4.50
C THR A 53 14.09 -2.35 -4.29
N LYS A 54 14.36 -2.76 -3.04
CA LYS A 54 15.42 -3.72 -2.72
C LYS A 54 15.09 -5.09 -3.33
N SER A 55 16.07 -5.71 -3.96
CA SER A 55 15.92 -7.00 -4.66
C SER A 55 16.64 -8.17 -3.99
N TRP A 56 17.42 -7.90 -2.94
CA TRP A 56 18.32 -8.86 -2.31
C TRP A 56 17.71 -9.65 -1.14
N MET A 57 16.50 -9.30 -0.70
CA MET A 57 15.81 -10.04 0.36
C MET A 57 15.07 -11.25 -0.22
N ASP A 58 15.06 -12.36 0.53
CA ASP A 58 14.32 -13.55 0.17
C ASP A 58 12.81 -13.37 0.40
N GLY A 59 11.99 -14.12 -0.33
CA GLY A 59 10.53 -14.13 -0.16
C GLY A 59 9.79 -12.94 -0.77
N LEU A 60 10.49 -12.00 -1.39
CA LEU A 60 9.87 -10.85 -2.04
C LEU A 60 8.98 -11.25 -3.23
N ILE A 61 7.80 -10.65 -3.31
CA ILE A 61 6.86 -10.89 -4.42
C ILE A 61 7.05 -9.79 -5.45
N LYS A 62 7.37 -10.17 -6.70
CA LYS A 62 7.48 -9.22 -7.81
C LYS A 62 6.11 -8.65 -8.16
N ILE A 63 6.09 -7.37 -8.52
CA ILE A 63 4.93 -6.71 -9.12
C ILE A 63 5.23 -6.55 -10.62
N PRO A 64 4.67 -7.38 -11.50
CA PRO A 64 4.80 -7.18 -12.95
C PRO A 64 4.24 -5.81 -13.37
N GLU A 65 4.84 -5.16 -14.38
CA GLU A 65 4.36 -3.87 -14.90
C GLU A 65 2.87 -3.90 -15.29
N GLY A 66 2.41 -5.00 -15.89
CA GLY A 66 1.02 -5.19 -16.28
C GLY A 66 0.03 -5.43 -15.13
N SER A 67 0.49 -5.50 -13.88
CA SER A 67 -0.40 -5.67 -12.71
C SER A 67 -1.04 -4.36 -12.26
N TRP A 68 -0.52 -3.21 -12.68
CA TRP A 68 -1.11 -1.91 -12.39
C TRP A 68 -2.28 -1.62 -13.34
N ARG A 69 -3.49 -1.49 -12.79
CA ARG A 69 -4.65 -0.99 -13.55
C ARG A 69 -4.61 0.53 -13.73
N ARG A 70 -4.08 1.24 -12.72
CA ARG A 70 -3.95 2.70 -12.65
C ARG A 70 -2.71 3.03 -11.83
N GLY A 71 -1.97 4.06 -12.22
CA GLY A 71 -0.76 4.48 -11.54
C GLY A 71 0.39 3.48 -11.70
N GLY A 72 1.25 3.40 -10.68
CA GLY A 72 2.42 2.53 -10.63
C GLY A 72 3.41 3.00 -9.58
N THR A 73 4.59 2.39 -9.54
CA THR A 73 5.76 2.90 -8.81
C THR A 73 6.76 3.49 -9.80
N PRO A 74 7.54 4.52 -9.41
CA PRO A 74 8.55 5.12 -10.29
C PRO A 74 9.71 4.16 -10.61
N ASP A 75 9.99 3.23 -9.68
CA ASP A 75 11.03 2.21 -9.79
C ASP A 75 10.43 0.81 -9.58
N ASP A 76 11.14 -0.20 -10.10
CA ASP A 76 10.82 -1.62 -9.91
C ASP A 76 10.68 -1.99 -8.43
N SER A 77 9.44 -2.28 -8.04
CA SER A 77 9.08 -2.55 -6.66
C SER A 77 8.63 -3.99 -6.43
N ARG A 78 8.79 -4.46 -5.20
CA ARG A 78 8.38 -5.78 -4.72
C ARG A 78 7.58 -5.63 -3.44
N ILE A 79 6.64 -6.53 -3.20
CA ILE A 79 5.91 -6.62 -1.93
C ILE A 79 6.79 -7.36 -0.93
N VAL A 80 6.85 -6.83 0.30
CA VAL A 80 7.45 -7.49 1.47
C VAL A 80 6.34 -8.19 2.25
N PRO A 81 6.21 -9.53 2.19
CA PRO A 81 5.11 -10.26 2.83
C PRO A 81 5.20 -10.34 4.36
#